data_AF-A0A838KJH2-F1
#
_entry.id   AF-A0A838KJH2-F1
#
_cell.length_a   1.000
_cell.length_b   1.000
_cell.length_c   1.000
_cell.angle_alpha   90.00
_cell.angle_beta   90.00
_cell.angle_gamma   90.00
#
_symmetry.space_group_name_H-M   'P 1'
#
loop_
_entity.id
_entity.type
_entity.pdbx_description
1 polymer ?
#
loop_
_entity_poly.entity_id
_entity_poly.type
_entity_poly.pdbx_seq_one_letter_code
_entity_poly.pdbx_strand_id
1 'polypeptide(L)'
;MKRPSPAKTRRAAAQIGGYVLTWRKLQGLTAEQVCQRAGISRPTLRKVETGDPTVTLETFLNVLRALGRLDTVVDVLDPYESELGRARADTLLPERVRR
;
A
#
# COMPACT_ATOMS: atom_id res chain seq x y z
N MET A 1 -24.06 10.10 1.46
CA MET A 1 -22.85 10.13 2.32
C MET A 1 -22.05 8.86 2.13
N LYS A 2 -20.72 8.94 1.97
CA LYS A 2 -19.84 7.77 1.88
C LYS A 2 -19.85 7.08 3.26
N ARG A 3 -20.22 5.79 3.32
CA ARG A 3 -20.24 5.04 4.59
C ARG A 3 -18.83 5.03 5.18
N PRO A 4 -18.67 5.24 6.50
CA PRO A 4 -17.35 5.19 7.13
C PRO A 4 -16.75 3.80 6.97
N SER A 5 -15.47 3.73 6.56
CA SER A 5 -14.73 2.47 6.37
C SER A 5 -14.80 1.61 7.64
N PRO A 6 -14.91 0.29 7.57
CA PRO A 6 -14.95 -0.58 8.76
C PRO A 6 -13.77 -0.34 9.71
N ALA A 7 -13.98 -0.53 11.02
CA ALA A 7 -12.96 -0.25 12.03
C ALA A 7 -11.66 -1.05 11.81
N LYS A 8 -11.76 -2.31 11.39
CA LYS A 8 -10.60 -3.15 11.05
C LYS A 8 -9.80 -2.54 9.90
N THR A 9 -10.47 -2.07 8.85
CA THR A 9 -9.85 -1.41 7.69
C THR A 9 -9.14 -0.12 8.10
N ARG A 10 -9.76 0.72 8.94
CA ARG A 10 -9.12 1.96 9.42
C ARG A 10 -7.87 1.68 10.25
N ARG A 11 -7.91 0.67 11.13
CA ARG A 11 -6.73 0.26 11.92
C ARG A 11 -5.60 -0.25 11.04
N ALA A 12 -5.92 -1.11 10.07
CA ALA A 12 -4.93 -1.61 9.12
C ALA A 12 -4.30 -0.46 8.33
N ALA A 13 -5.10 0.51 7.86
CA ALA A 13 -4.60 1.67 7.15
C ALA A 13 -3.65 2.52 8.02
N ALA A 14 -4.03 2.81 9.27
CA ALA A 14 -3.18 3.55 10.22
C ALA A 14 -1.85 2.83 10.50
N GLN A 15 -1.89 1.50 10.66
CA GLN A 15 -0.70 0.68 10.87
C GLN A 15 0.23 0.72 9.67
N ILE A 16 -0.32 0.54 8.45
CA ILE A 16 0.45 0.64 7.20
C ILE A 16 1.07 2.03 7.05
N GLY A 17 0.32 3.10 7.31
CA GLY A 17 0.84 4.47 7.28
C GLY A 17 2.01 4.65 8.25
N GLY A 18 1.87 4.13 9.48
CA GLY A 18 2.94 4.12 10.48
C GLY A 18 4.20 3.38 10.01
N TYR A 19 4.06 2.28 9.27
CA TYR A 19 5.19 1.58 8.66
C TYR A 19 5.87 2.39 7.57
N VAL A 20 5.11 3.08 6.72
CA VAL A 20 5.66 4.00 5.71
C VAL A 20 6.48 5.10 6.37
N LEU A 21 5.95 5.74 7.42
CA LEU A 21 6.65 6.74 8.21
C LEU A 21 7.95 6.18 8.82
N THR A 22 7.88 4.98 9.36
CA THR A 22 9.02 4.31 9.99
C THR A 22 10.11 4.01 8.96
N TRP A 23 9.76 3.47 7.79
CA TRP A 23 10.69 3.24 6.69
C TRP A 23 11.38 4.52 6.24
N ARG A 24 10.63 5.63 6.07
CA ARG A 24 11.22 6.92 5.72
C ARG A 24 12.27 7.34 6.76
N LYS A 25 11.95 7.23 8.05
CA LYS A 25 12.87 7.59 9.15
C LYS A 25 14.11 6.69 9.20
N LEU A 26 13.93 5.37 9.04
CA LEU A 26 15.04 4.41 9.01
C LEU A 26 16.02 4.69 7.86
N GLN A 27 15.53 5.20 6.74
CA GLN A 27 16.34 5.60 5.59
C GLN A 27 16.95 7.00 5.74
N GLY A 28 16.69 7.73 6.84
CA GLY A 28 17.17 9.10 7.05
C GLY A 28 16.58 10.12 6.07
N LEU A 29 15.45 9.83 5.43
CA LEU A 29 14.87 10.70 4.40
C LEU A 29 13.97 11.77 5.01
N THR A 30 14.16 13.01 4.57
CA THR A 30 13.24 14.09 4.90
C THR A 30 11.90 13.89 4.19
N ALA A 31 10.83 14.44 4.77
CA ALA A 31 9.53 14.43 4.12
C ALA A 31 9.58 15.07 2.72
N GLU A 32 10.38 16.11 2.54
CA GLU A 32 10.57 16.80 1.26
C GLU A 32 11.23 15.91 0.20
N GLN A 33 12.29 15.18 0.57
CA GLN A 33 12.96 14.26 -0.34
C GLN A 33 11.99 13.17 -0.85
N VAL A 34 11.17 12.62 0.05
CA VAL A 34 10.15 11.63 -0.35
C VAL A 34 9.07 12.26 -1.23
N CYS A 35 8.60 13.45 -0.89
CA CYS A 35 7.63 14.20 -1.71
C CYS A 35 8.15 14.41 -3.15
N GLN A 36 9.41 14.85 -3.30
CA GLN A 36 10.04 15.04 -4.61
C GLN A 36 10.13 13.73 -5.40
N ARG A 37 10.60 12.64 -4.78
CA ARG A 37 10.72 11.32 -5.42
C ARG A 37 9.38 10.69 -5.79
N ALA A 38 8.35 10.93 -4.97
CA ALA A 38 7.00 10.41 -5.19
C ALA A 38 6.14 11.33 -6.08
N GLY A 39 6.56 12.57 -6.34
CA GLY A 39 5.82 13.54 -7.14
C GLY A 39 4.55 14.07 -6.44
N ILE A 40 4.60 14.28 -5.11
CA ILE A 40 3.42 14.65 -4.30
C ILE A 40 3.69 15.83 -3.36
N SER A 41 2.62 16.39 -2.80
CA SER A 41 2.70 17.46 -1.80
C SER A 41 2.98 16.91 -0.38
N ARG A 42 3.56 17.74 0.51
CA ARG A 42 3.75 17.38 1.93
C ARG A 42 2.44 17.02 2.65
N PRO A 43 1.31 17.74 2.46
CA PRO A 43 0.02 17.31 3.01
C PRO A 43 -0.41 15.92 2.54
N THR A 44 -0.17 15.59 1.27
CA THR A 44 -0.46 14.26 0.72
C THR A 44 0.42 13.19 1.36
N LEU A 45 1.72 13.43 1.53
CA LEU A 45 2.61 12.51 2.23
C LEU A 45 2.16 12.28 3.68
N ARG A 46 1.77 13.35 4.40
CA ARG A 46 1.25 13.22 5.76
C ARG A 46 0.03 12.30 5.81
N LYS A 47 -0.91 12.45 4.87
CA LYS A 47 -2.09 11.58 4.76
C LYS A 47 -1.69 10.10 4.59
N VAL A 48 -0.73 9.82 3.71
CA VAL A 48 -0.17 8.47 3.53
C VAL A 48 0.41 7.94 4.83
N GLU A 49 1.26 8.70 5.50
CA GLU A 49 1.93 8.32 6.75
C GLU A 49 0.97 8.15 7.93
N THR A 50 -0.20 8.78 7.88
CA THR A 50 -1.28 8.58 8.87
C THR A 50 -2.27 7.49 8.48
N GLY A 51 -2.15 6.92 7.28
CA GLY A 51 -3.05 5.87 6.80
C GLY A 51 -4.44 6.38 6.39
N ASP A 52 -4.54 7.58 5.81
CA ASP A 52 -5.80 8.15 5.32
C ASP A 52 -6.34 7.33 4.12
N PRO A 53 -7.51 6.66 4.24
CA PRO A 53 -8.06 5.83 3.16
C PRO A 53 -8.57 6.63 1.94
N THR A 54 -8.55 7.96 1.98
CA THR A 54 -8.93 8.81 0.84
C THR A 54 -7.80 9.00 -0.16
N VAL A 55 -6.57 8.62 0.19
CA VAL A 55 -5.42 8.66 -0.71
C VAL A 55 -5.62 7.66 -1.85
N THR A 56 -5.26 8.05 -3.07
CA THR A 56 -5.35 7.16 -4.23
C THR A 56 -4.33 6.02 -4.11
N LEU A 57 -4.66 4.86 -4.68
CA LEU A 57 -3.73 3.73 -4.72
C LEU A 57 -2.41 4.13 -5.41
N GLU A 58 -2.47 4.87 -6.52
CA GLU A 58 -1.30 5.38 -7.24
C GLU A 58 -0.39 6.21 -6.34
N THR A 59 -0.95 7.15 -5.55
CA THR A 59 -0.17 7.97 -4.62
C THR A 59 0.55 7.09 -3.59
N PHE A 60 -0.15 6.10 -3.04
CA PHE A 60 0.43 5.18 -2.07
C PHE A 60 1.58 4.37 -2.69
N LEU A 61 1.38 3.81 -3.90
CA LEU A 61 2.41 3.07 -4.63
C LEU A 61 3.61 3.95 -5.01
N ASN A 62 3.40 5.21 -5.38
CA ASN A 62 4.47 6.17 -5.66
C ASN A 62 5.34 6.45 -4.43
N VAL A 63 4.74 6.54 -3.23
CA VAL A 63 5.49 6.67 -1.97
C VAL A 63 6.28 5.40 -1.68
N LEU A 64 5.68 4.22 -1.85
CA LEU A 64 6.40 2.95 -1.68
C LEU A 64 7.56 2.81 -2.68
N ARG A 65 7.38 3.23 -3.93
CA ARG A 65 8.45 3.31 -4.95
C ARG A 65 9.58 4.23 -4.48
N ALA A 66 9.24 5.43 -4.00
CA ALA A 66 10.22 6.39 -3.50
C ALA A 66 11.03 5.89 -2.29
N LEU A 67 10.45 4.95 -1.52
CA LEU A 67 11.09 4.27 -0.39
C LEU A 67 11.73 2.92 -0.77
N GLY A 68 11.66 2.51 -2.04
CA GLY A 68 12.19 1.22 -2.52
C GLY A 68 11.49 0.00 -1.89
N ARG A 69 10.20 0.11 -1.57
CA ARG A 69 9.35 -0.95 -0.99
C ARG A 69 8.25 -1.45 -1.94
N LEU A 70 8.18 -0.91 -3.15
CA LEU A 70 7.12 -1.27 -4.11
C LEU A 70 7.17 -2.75 -4.47
N ASP A 71 8.33 -3.26 -4.88
CA ASP A 71 8.48 -4.64 -5.33
C ASP A 71 8.12 -5.64 -4.22
N THR A 72 8.60 -5.39 -2.99
CA THR A 72 8.21 -6.21 -1.82
C THR A 72 6.71 -6.28 -1.61
N VAL A 73 5.96 -5.20 -1.86
CA VAL A 73 4.50 -5.20 -1.74
C VAL A 73 3.84 -5.97 -2.88
N VAL A 74 4.40 -5.92 -4.08
CA VAL A 74 3.95 -6.73 -5.22
C VAL A 74 4.15 -8.20 -4.91
N ASP A 75 5.34 -8.59 -4.45
CA ASP A 75 5.70 -9.97 -4.14
C ASP A 75 4.83 -10.56 -3.01
N VAL A 76 4.62 -9.81 -1.94
CA VAL A 76 3.79 -10.27 -0.80
C VAL A 76 2.32 -10.48 -1.18
N LEU A 77 1.84 -9.78 -2.21
CA LEU A 77 0.47 -9.91 -2.71
C LEU A 77 0.34 -10.96 -3.82
N ASP A 78 1.45 -11.57 -4.27
CA ASP A 78 1.41 -12.63 -5.27
C ASP A 78 0.69 -13.87 -4.69
N PRO A 79 -0.45 -14.29 -5.27
CA PRO A 79 -1.16 -15.47 -4.78
C PRO A 79 -0.34 -16.75 -4.90
N TYR A 80 0.60 -16.86 -5.84
CA TYR A 80 1.41 -18.06 -6.06
C TYR A 80 2.52 -18.26 -5.02
N GLU A 81 2.81 -17.22 -4.23
CA GLU A 81 3.63 -17.35 -3.02
C GLU A 81 2.84 -17.96 -1.85
N SER A 82 1.50 -18.03 -1.95
CA SER A 82 0.64 -18.65 -0.94
C SER A 82 0.37 -20.14 -1.21
N GLU A 83 0.22 -20.93 -0.14
CA GLU A 83 -0.14 -22.35 -0.22
C GLU A 83 -1.46 -22.58 -0.98
N LEU A 84 -2.46 -21.74 -0.71
CA LEU A 84 -3.76 -21.81 -1.39
C LEU A 84 -3.67 -21.47 -2.88
N GLY A 85 -2.87 -20.48 -3.25
CA GLY A 85 -2.67 -20.12 -4.65
C GLY A 85 -1.92 -21.22 -5.41
N ARG A 86 -0.89 -21.83 -4.81
CA ARG A 86 -0.19 -22.99 -5.39
C ARG A 86 -1.11 -24.19 -5.57
N ALA A 87 -1.93 -24.51 -4.56
CA ALA A 87 -2.90 -25.61 -4.64
C ALA A 87 -3.95 -25.41 -5.76
N ARG A 88 -4.10 -24.19 -6.27
CA ARG A 88 -4.99 -23.85 -7.38
C ARG A 88 -4.25 -23.43 -8.65
N ALA A 89 -2.92 -23.52 -8.70
CA ALA A 89 -2.12 -23.02 -9.81
C ALA A 89 -2.41 -23.75 -11.12
N ASP A 90 -2.69 -25.06 -11.06
CA ASP A 90 -3.05 -25.88 -12.22
C ASP A 90 -4.51 -25.71 -12.66
N THR A 91 -5.33 -24.96 -11.90
CA THR A 91 -6.70 -24.66 -12.31
C THR A 91 -6.71 -23.45 -13.23
N LEU A 92 -7.27 -23.59 -14.44
CA LEU A 92 -7.59 -22.45 -15.30
C LEU A 92 -8.42 -21.44 -14.51
N LEU A 93 -7.83 -20.26 -14.24
CA LEU A 93 -8.52 -19.19 -13.53
C LEU A 93 -9.72 -18.75 -14.39
N PRO A 94 -10.95 -18.77 -13.85
CA PRO A 94 -12.10 -18.29 -14.59
C PRO A 94 -11.94 -16.79 -14.86
N GLU A 95 -12.25 -16.33 -16.07
CA GLU A 95 -12.26 -14.90 -16.40
C GLU A 95 -13.19 -14.10 -15.47
N ARG A 96 -14.26 -14.73 -14.99
CA ARG A 96 -15.19 -14.15 -14.00
C ARG A 96 -15.90 -15.24 -13.21
N VAL A 97 -15.85 -15.16 -11.88
CA VAL A 97 -16.66 -16.01 -10.99
C VAL A 97 -18.09 -15.45 -10.95
N ARG A 98 -19.08 -16.22 -11.42
CA ARG A 98 -20.51 -15.89 -11.37
C ARG A 98 -21.19 -16.73 -10.28
N ARG A 99 -22.23 -16.18 -9.67
CA ARG A 99 -23.13 -16.89 -8.75
C ARG A 99 -24.38 -17.33 -9.51
#